data_AF-A0A285QZ35-F1
#
_entry.id   AF-A0A285QZ35-F1
#
_cell.length_a   1.000
_cell.length_b   1.000
_cell.length_c   1.000
_cell.angle_alpha   90.00
_cell.angle_beta   90.00
_cell.angle_gamma   90.00
#
_symmetry.space_group_name_H-M   'P 1'
#
loop_
_entity.id
_entity.type
_entity.pdbx_description
1 polymer ?
#
loop_
_entity_poly.entity_id
_entity_poly.type
_entity_poly.pdbx_seq_one_letter_code
_entity_poly.pdbx_strand_id
1 'polypeptide(L)'
;MALQQPGGLNGTDPSAPAPVDPASSVTTGHSRLEVSGAGGLLTFGALLDLAGIDRRQVRLLRHQDNRYTGFQSPYVLWRDHRDRFEAYQETQAIGDVADLRAPYWASFVGVPGKETLFVGLYSVELVGLLPEDRPHPVTGGTEQAGSCHLYRLAARPELAEFAGRLWIDWGKGYRAWIQRGDRVPKPVLELKRTFGEDPFPGFAALILNLSDIETIPSGWADALRSTKGIYLLTCPKTREQYVGMASGGDGFLGRWREYFANGHGGNVGLRSRELRDYRVSILETVGSAATVNELLALESRWKDKLQSREMGLNRN
;
A
#
# COMPACT_ATOMS: atom_id res chain seq x y z
N MET A 1 -21.77 -76.59 -3.51
CA MET A 1 -23.14 -77.04 -3.18
C MET A 1 -24.05 -75.85 -3.40
N ALA A 2 -24.94 -75.96 -4.38
CA ALA A 2 -25.72 -74.87 -4.95
C ALA A 2 -27.11 -74.76 -4.31
N LEU A 3 -27.81 -73.67 -4.68
CA LEU A 3 -29.27 -73.40 -4.58
C LEU A 3 -29.70 -72.83 -3.20
N GLN A 4 -30.59 -71.84 -3.07
CA GLN A 4 -31.60 -71.28 -3.97
C GLN A 4 -32.12 -69.93 -3.39
N GLN A 5 -32.44 -68.96 -4.26
CA GLN A 5 -33.42 -67.89 -4.02
C GLN A 5 -34.79 -68.36 -4.55
N PRO A 6 -35.93 -67.92 -3.97
CA PRO A 6 -36.69 -66.76 -4.51
C PRO A 6 -37.39 -65.96 -3.36
N GLY A 7 -38.05 -64.81 -3.47
CA GLY A 7 -38.57 -63.94 -4.54
C GLY A 7 -39.83 -63.21 -4.01
N GLY A 8 -40.10 -61.96 -4.46
CA GLY A 8 -41.38 -61.21 -4.31
C GLY A 8 -41.42 -60.19 -3.15
N LEU A 9 -41.41 -58.85 -3.33
CA LEU A 9 -42.24 -57.85 -4.05
C LEU A 9 -43.27 -57.11 -3.15
N ASN A 10 -43.09 -55.77 -3.13
CA ASN A 10 -44.04 -54.65 -2.96
C ASN A 10 -44.71 -54.33 -1.62
N GLY A 11 -44.55 -53.06 -1.21
CA GLY A 11 -45.38 -52.36 -0.23
C GLY A 11 -44.84 -50.96 0.13
N THR A 12 -45.22 -49.95 -0.65
CA THR A 12 -45.11 -48.51 -0.36
C THR A 12 -46.01 -48.12 0.82
N ASP A 13 -45.54 -47.32 1.79
CA ASP A 13 -45.90 -45.89 1.96
C ASP A 13 -45.18 -45.28 3.21
N PRO A 14 -44.85 -43.98 3.22
CA PRO A 14 -43.97 -43.33 4.20
C PRO A 14 -44.75 -42.55 5.26
N SER A 15 -44.34 -42.62 6.53
CA SER A 15 -44.70 -41.59 7.53
C SER A 15 -44.09 -41.89 8.91
N ALA A 16 -42.94 -41.28 9.21
CA ALA A 16 -42.60 -40.85 10.58
C ALA A 16 -41.36 -39.93 10.54
N PRO A 17 -41.40 -38.75 11.18
CA PRO A 17 -40.30 -37.78 11.15
C PRO A 17 -39.17 -38.14 12.12
N ALA A 18 -37.93 -37.92 11.69
CA ALA A 18 -36.73 -37.97 12.53
C ALA A 18 -36.60 -36.69 13.39
N PRO A 19 -35.98 -36.75 14.58
CA PRO A 19 -36.00 -35.70 15.58
C PRO A 19 -35.11 -34.50 15.23
N VAL A 20 -35.54 -33.34 15.68
CA VAL A 20 -34.93 -32.02 15.54
C VAL A 20 -33.79 -31.87 16.55
N ASP A 21 -32.57 -31.61 16.07
CA ASP A 21 -31.43 -31.20 16.91
C ASP A 21 -31.38 -29.66 17.01
N PRO A 22 -31.29 -29.06 18.21
CA PRO A 22 -31.26 -27.62 18.39
C PRO A 22 -29.83 -27.11 18.52
N ALA A 23 -29.30 -26.47 17.49
CA ALA A 23 -28.14 -25.58 17.61
C ALA A 23 -28.23 -24.44 16.58
N SER A 24 -28.95 -23.41 16.98
CA SER A 24 -28.99 -22.09 16.36
C SER A 24 -27.60 -21.42 16.44
N SER A 25 -26.89 -21.33 15.33
CA SER A 25 -25.82 -20.35 15.13
C SER A 25 -26.34 -19.25 14.20
N VAL A 26 -26.52 -18.08 14.79
CA VAL A 26 -26.86 -16.83 14.10
C VAL A 26 -25.77 -16.52 13.09
N THR A 27 -26.06 -16.74 11.82
CA THR A 27 -25.21 -16.24 10.73
C THR A 27 -25.72 -14.87 10.36
N THR A 28 -25.05 -13.83 10.86
CA THR A 28 -25.31 -12.44 10.49
C THR A 28 -24.91 -12.24 9.02
N GLY A 29 -25.84 -12.53 8.12
CA GLY A 29 -25.73 -12.18 6.72
C GLY A 29 -25.66 -10.66 6.61
N HIS A 30 -24.48 -10.12 6.31
CA HIS A 30 -24.37 -8.77 5.77
C HIS A 30 -24.91 -8.81 4.35
N SER A 31 -26.23 -8.75 4.22
CA SER A 31 -26.91 -8.47 2.96
C SER A 31 -26.47 -7.10 2.48
N ARG A 32 -25.63 -7.11 1.44
CA ARG A 32 -25.25 -5.94 0.66
C ARG A 32 -26.53 -5.32 0.12
N LEU A 33 -26.91 -4.16 0.67
CA LEU A 33 -27.97 -3.33 0.10
C LEU A 33 -27.51 -2.89 -1.29
N GLU A 34 -28.05 -3.50 -2.33
CA GLU A 34 -28.01 -2.94 -3.68
C GLU A 34 -28.94 -1.73 -3.70
N VAL A 35 -28.36 -0.54 -3.54
CA VAL A 35 -29.07 0.72 -3.78
C VAL A 35 -29.10 0.92 -5.28
N SER A 36 -30.16 0.42 -5.94
CA SER A 36 -30.51 0.83 -7.29
C SER A 36 -31.24 2.17 -7.23
N GLY A 37 -30.47 3.26 -7.29
CA GLY A 37 -30.99 4.61 -7.47
C GLY A 37 -29.99 5.40 -8.28
N ALA A 38 -30.46 6.17 -9.27
CA ALA A 38 -29.68 7.17 -9.99
C ALA A 38 -29.31 8.35 -9.07
N GLY A 39 -28.72 8.06 -7.90
CA GLY A 39 -28.16 9.04 -6.97
C GLY A 39 -26.76 9.38 -7.43
N GLY A 40 -26.49 10.68 -7.64
CA GLY A 40 -25.17 11.15 -8.00
C GLY A 40 -24.13 10.60 -7.02
N LEU A 41 -23.19 9.81 -7.52
CA LEU A 41 -22.09 9.26 -6.74
C LEU A 41 -21.38 10.42 -6.04
N LEU A 42 -21.15 10.35 -4.73
CA LEU A 42 -20.37 11.37 -4.03
C LEU A 42 -19.00 11.48 -4.71
N THR A 43 -18.62 12.69 -5.13
CA THR A 43 -17.36 12.93 -5.82
C THR A 43 -16.56 14.03 -5.14
N PHE A 44 -15.25 14.06 -5.38
CA PHE A 44 -14.41 15.19 -4.94
C PHE A 44 -14.93 16.53 -5.47
N GLY A 45 -15.44 16.55 -6.70
CA GLY A 45 -16.07 17.75 -7.27
C GLY A 45 -17.31 18.20 -6.50
N ALA A 46 -18.07 17.29 -5.88
CA ALA A 46 -19.18 17.68 -5.00
C ALA A 46 -18.68 18.36 -3.71
N LEU A 47 -17.53 17.92 -3.17
CA LEU A 47 -16.91 18.57 -2.02
C LEU A 47 -16.40 19.97 -2.34
N LEU A 48 -15.83 20.17 -3.53
CA LEU A 48 -15.45 21.52 -4.02
C LEU A 48 -16.67 22.45 -4.11
N ASP A 49 -17.79 21.98 -4.67
CA ASP A 49 -19.01 22.77 -4.77
C ASP A 49 -19.57 23.14 -3.39
N LEU A 50 -19.59 22.19 -2.45
CA LEU A 50 -20.03 22.44 -1.07
C LEU A 50 -19.13 23.44 -0.34
N ALA A 51 -17.83 23.44 -0.66
CA ALA A 51 -16.87 24.42 -0.17
C ALA A 51 -16.92 25.78 -0.91
N GLY A 52 -17.79 25.93 -1.92
CA GLY A 52 -17.91 27.15 -2.71
C GLY A 52 -16.76 27.40 -3.68
N ILE A 53 -16.03 26.37 -4.09
CA ILE A 53 -14.86 26.46 -4.98
C ILE A 53 -15.26 26.02 -6.39
N ASP A 54 -15.10 26.90 -7.38
CA ASP A 54 -15.35 26.54 -8.79
C ASP A 54 -14.35 25.49 -9.26
N ARG A 55 -14.87 24.31 -9.63
CA ARG A 55 -14.09 23.18 -10.16
C ARG A 55 -13.17 23.54 -11.33
N ARG A 56 -13.55 24.53 -12.14
CA ARG A 56 -12.76 25.00 -13.31
C ARG A 56 -11.45 25.68 -12.89
N GLN A 57 -11.45 26.24 -11.69
CA GLN A 57 -10.33 26.93 -11.06
C GLN A 57 -9.41 25.97 -10.29
N VAL A 58 -9.69 24.66 -10.32
CA VAL A 58 -8.91 23.65 -9.61
C VAL A 58 -8.15 22.75 -10.59
N ARG A 59 -6.87 22.50 -10.29
CA ARG A 59 -6.14 21.35 -10.83
C ARG A 59 -6.03 20.29 -9.76
N LEU A 60 -6.27 19.04 -10.15
CA LEU A 60 -6.08 17.87 -9.32
C LEU A 60 -4.69 17.32 -9.65
N LEU A 61 -3.82 17.21 -8.65
CA LEU A 61 -2.45 16.74 -8.79
C LEU A 61 -2.32 15.41 -8.05
N ARG A 62 -2.02 14.31 -8.74
CA ARG A 62 -1.74 13.01 -8.12
C ARG A 62 -0.24 12.73 -8.12
N HIS A 63 0.38 12.94 -6.97
CA HIS A 63 1.78 12.65 -6.75
C HIS A 63 1.98 11.14 -6.55
N GLN A 64 2.66 10.54 -7.53
CA GLN A 64 3.23 9.20 -7.42
C GLN A 64 4.57 9.25 -8.16
N ASP A 65 5.65 9.44 -7.40
CA ASP A 65 6.98 9.62 -7.97
C ASP A 65 7.81 8.36 -7.79
N ASN A 66 7.97 7.61 -8.87
CA ASN A 66 8.79 6.40 -8.89
C ASN A 66 10.20 6.66 -9.44
N ARG A 67 10.55 7.92 -9.76
CA ARG A 67 11.86 8.28 -10.35
C ARG A 67 13.01 8.09 -9.36
N TYR A 68 12.73 8.22 -8.07
CA TYR A 68 13.71 8.15 -6.98
C TYR A 68 13.62 6.83 -6.24
N THR A 69 13.97 5.73 -6.91
CA THR A 69 13.99 4.40 -6.27
C THR A 69 14.94 4.42 -5.07
N GLY A 70 14.49 3.92 -3.92
CA GLY A 70 15.24 3.91 -2.67
C GLY A 70 15.08 5.15 -1.78
N PHE A 71 14.28 6.14 -2.22
CA PHE A 71 13.89 7.30 -1.40
C PHE A 71 12.43 7.21 -0.95
N GLN A 72 12.06 8.05 0.02
CA GLN A 72 10.69 8.12 0.55
C GLN A 72 9.69 8.58 -0.53
N SER A 73 8.56 7.89 -0.62
CA SER A 73 7.48 8.25 -1.54
C SER A 73 6.80 9.58 -1.16
N PRO A 74 6.08 10.26 -2.09
CA PRO A 74 5.31 11.45 -1.75
C PRO A 74 4.31 11.24 -0.61
N TYR A 75 3.73 10.04 -0.49
CA TYR A 75 2.86 9.69 0.64
C TYR A 75 3.60 9.72 1.97
N VAL A 76 4.80 9.13 2.03
CA VAL A 76 5.65 9.11 3.23
C VAL A 76 6.14 10.52 3.57
N LEU A 77 6.54 11.32 2.57
CA LEU A 77 6.89 12.72 2.81
C LEU A 77 5.71 13.48 3.40
N TRP A 78 4.51 13.36 2.82
CA TRP A 78 3.33 14.05 3.32
C TRP A 78 2.97 13.65 4.76
N ARG A 79 3.14 12.37 5.09
CA ARG A 79 2.83 11.77 6.39
C ARG A 79 3.84 12.15 7.47
N ASP A 80 5.14 11.96 7.20
CA ASP A 80 6.20 11.99 8.21
C ASP A 80 7.10 13.24 8.12
N HIS A 81 7.14 13.90 6.96
CA HIS A 81 8.04 15.02 6.65
C HIS A 81 7.30 16.11 5.87
N ARG A 82 6.27 16.68 6.50
CA ARG A 82 5.32 17.57 5.83
C ARG A 82 6.00 18.75 5.14
N ASP A 83 6.98 19.36 5.78
CA ASP A 83 7.84 20.41 5.22
C ASP A 83 8.49 20.01 3.89
N ARG A 84 9.02 18.78 3.82
CA ARG A 84 9.64 18.23 2.60
C ARG A 84 8.61 17.93 1.52
N PHE A 85 7.42 17.49 1.89
CA PHE A 85 6.33 17.32 0.94
C PHE A 85 5.88 18.66 0.34
N GLU A 86 5.70 19.69 1.17
CA GLU A 86 5.36 21.03 0.69
C GLU A 86 6.43 21.54 -0.29
N ALA A 87 7.71 21.48 0.08
CA ALA A 87 8.82 21.87 -0.79
C ALA A 87 8.89 21.05 -2.10
N TYR A 88 8.47 19.78 -2.07
CA TYR A 88 8.38 18.91 -3.24
C TYR A 88 7.28 19.34 -4.23
N GLN A 89 6.09 19.74 -3.75
CA GLN A 89 5.03 20.18 -4.65
C GLN A 89 5.20 21.63 -5.13
N GLU A 90 6.03 22.43 -4.47
CA GLU A 90 6.37 23.80 -4.89
C GLU A 90 7.16 23.86 -6.20
N THR A 91 7.86 22.81 -6.63
CA THR A 91 8.58 22.79 -7.91
C THR A 91 7.99 21.84 -8.92
N GLN A 92 7.80 22.32 -10.16
CA GLN A 92 7.26 21.53 -11.26
C GLN A 92 8.08 21.74 -12.54
N ALA A 93 8.02 20.78 -13.46
CA ALA A 93 8.79 20.87 -14.70
C ALA A 93 8.34 22.06 -15.54
N ILE A 94 9.29 22.64 -16.29
CA ILE A 94 9.05 23.86 -17.07
C ILE A 94 7.91 23.67 -18.08
N GLY A 95 7.77 22.47 -18.65
CA GLY A 95 6.73 22.12 -19.61
C GLY A 95 5.30 22.09 -19.05
N ASP A 96 5.12 21.97 -17.73
CA ASP A 96 3.81 21.72 -17.12
C ASP A 96 3.00 23.01 -16.87
N VAL A 97 3.58 24.19 -17.09
CA VAL A 97 2.98 25.50 -16.75
C VAL A 97 1.58 25.68 -17.34
N ALA A 98 1.38 25.27 -18.59
CA ALA A 98 0.09 25.43 -19.27
C ALA A 98 -1.02 24.60 -18.58
N ASP A 99 -0.69 23.37 -18.19
CA ASP A 99 -1.63 22.45 -17.55
C ASP A 99 -1.87 22.81 -16.09
N LEU A 100 -0.86 23.35 -15.41
CA LEU A 100 -0.93 23.76 -14.00
C LEU A 100 -1.60 25.13 -13.77
N ARG A 101 -1.87 25.89 -14.83
CA ARG A 101 -2.46 27.24 -14.74
C ARG A 101 -3.88 27.21 -14.17
N ALA A 102 -3.97 27.37 -12.85
CA ALA A 102 -5.19 27.56 -12.09
C ALA A 102 -4.84 28.17 -10.72
N PRO A 103 -5.77 28.91 -10.09
CA PRO A 103 -5.50 29.52 -8.78
C PRO A 103 -5.48 28.49 -7.64
N TYR A 104 -6.03 27.29 -7.84
CA TYR A 104 -6.06 26.25 -6.82
C TYR A 104 -5.52 24.92 -7.32
N TRP A 105 -4.72 24.27 -6.47
CA TRP A 105 -4.34 22.87 -6.62
C TRP A 105 -4.93 22.05 -5.47
N ALA A 106 -5.63 20.98 -5.82
CA ALA A 106 -5.99 19.91 -4.90
C ALA A 106 -4.97 18.79 -5.08
N SER A 107 -4.15 18.58 -4.07
CA SER A 107 -3.07 17.61 -4.08
C SER A 107 -3.56 16.27 -3.55
N PHE A 108 -3.09 15.21 -4.19
CA PHE A 108 -3.35 13.82 -3.86
C PHE A 108 -2.05 13.02 -3.91
N VAL A 109 -1.98 11.94 -3.14
CA VAL A 109 -0.87 10.97 -3.18
C VAL A 109 -1.38 9.59 -3.54
N GLY A 110 -0.66 8.89 -4.42
CA GLY A 110 -0.91 7.49 -4.71
C GLY A 110 -0.30 6.61 -3.62
N VAL A 111 -1.07 5.66 -3.10
CA VAL A 111 -0.59 4.68 -2.12
C VAL A 111 -0.61 3.28 -2.76
N PRO A 112 0.51 2.55 -2.81
CA PRO A 112 0.56 1.18 -3.35
C PRO A 112 -0.49 0.27 -2.70
N GLY A 113 -1.16 -0.54 -3.51
CA GLY A 113 -2.23 -1.45 -3.06
C GLY A 113 -3.52 -0.76 -2.59
N LYS A 114 -3.54 0.57 -2.49
CA LYS A 114 -4.72 1.41 -2.24
C LYS A 114 -4.95 2.35 -3.42
N GLU A 115 -5.91 3.25 -3.25
CA GLU A 115 -6.31 4.21 -4.27
C GLU A 115 -5.57 5.54 -4.09
N THR A 116 -6.26 6.66 -4.30
CA THR A 116 -5.65 7.99 -4.28
C THR A 116 -6.17 8.79 -3.09
N LEU A 117 -5.26 9.20 -2.21
CA LEU A 117 -5.56 9.90 -0.96
C LEU A 117 -5.49 11.41 -1.17
N PHE A 118 -6.53 12.13 -0.76
CA PHE A 118 -6.51 13.59 -0.72
C PHE A 118 -5.62 14.09 0.41
N VAL A 119 -4.72 15.03 0.11
CA VAL A 119 -3.68 15.48 1.04
C VAL A 119 -3.69 16.96 1.36
N GLY A 120 -4.39 17.76 0.54
CA GLY A 120 -4.58 19.19 0.82
C GLY A 120 -5.11 19.96 -0.38
N LEU A 121 -5.65 21.14 -0.09
CA LEU A 121 -6.02 22.15 -1.07
C LEU A 121 -5.11 23.37 -0.86
N TYR A 122 -4.62 23.95 -1.94
CA TYR A 122 -3.65 25.03 -1.92
C TYR A 122 -4.05 26.14 -2.90
N SER A 123 -3.89 27.40 -2.50
CA SER A 123 -3.81 28.50 -3.46
C SER A 123 -2.41 28.55 -4.05
N VAL A 124 -2.31 28.85 -5.34
CA VAL A 124 -1.08 28.69 -6.11
C VAL A 124 -0.76 29.98 -6.86
N GLU A 125 0.50 30.39 -6.79
CA GLU A 125 1.05 31.48 -7.57
C GLU A 125 2.37 31.03 -8.22
N LEU A 126 2.48 31.13 -9.55
CA LEU A 126 3.74 30.90 -10.24
C LEU A 126 4.70 32.06 -9.92
N VAL A 127 5.82 31.75 -9.26
CA VAL A 127 6.86 32.74 -8.96
C VAL A 127 7.76 32.94 -10.18
N GLY A 128 8.10 31.86 -10.88
CA GLY A 128 9.03 31.88 -12.01
C GLY A 128 9.95 30.68 -11.96
N LEU A 129 11.10 30.77 -12.62
CA LEU A 129 12.12 29.73 -12.52
C LEU A 129 12.68 29.68 -11.10
N LEU A 130 13.13 28.51 -10.66
CA LEU A 130 13.79 28.34 -9.37
C LEU A 130 14.97 29.32 -9.26
N PRO A 131 14.99 30.21 -8.25
CA PRO A 131 15.91 31.35 -8.24
C PRO A 131 17.35 30.99 -7.85
N GLU A 132 17.52 29.94 -7.04
CA GLU A 132 18.81 29.52 -6.50
C GLU A 132 18.88 28.00 -6.36
N ASP A 133 20.09 27.47 -6.30
CA ASP A 133 20.33 26.07 -6.02
C ASP A 133 19.80 25.72 -4.62
N ARG A 134 19.09 24.61 -4.49
CA ARG A 134 18.59 24.12 -3.19
C ARG A 134 18.70 22.60 -3.06
N PRO A 135 18.68 22.06 -1.83
CA PRO A 135 18.54 20.62 -1.63
C PRO A 135 17.22 20.10 -2.21
N HIS A 136 17.29 19.08 -3.05
CA HIS A 136 16.14 18.43 -3.64
C HIS A 136 15.29 17.80 -2.53
N PRO A 137 13.99 18.10 -2.43
CA PRO A 137 13.17 17.76 -1.27
C PRO A 137 13.04 16.25 -1.03
N VAL A 138 13.10 15.43 -2.10
CA VAL A 138 13.08 13.95 -2.02
C VAL A 138 14.46 13.35 -1.76
N THR A 139 15.46 13.68 -2.58
CA THR A 139 16.75 12.98 -2.61
C THR A 139 17.85 13.63 -1.78
N GLY A 140 17.69 14.91 -1.40
CA GLY A 140 18.73 15.71 -0.76
C GLY A 140 19.89 16.13 -1.68
N GLY A 141 19.88 15.72 -2.97
CA GLY A 141 20.85 16.20 -3.97
C GLY A 141 20.64 17.67 -4.31
N THR A 142 21.35 18.22 -5.29
CA THR A 142 21.17 19.62 -5.71
C THR A 142 20.08 19.74 -6.78
N GLU A 143 19.05 20.54 -6.52
CA GLU A 143 18.10 21.05 -7.51
C GLU A 143 18.62 22.43 -7.97
N GLN A 144 19.05 22.53 -9.23
CA GLN A 144 19.77 23.71 -9.74
C GLN A 144 18.82 24.87 -10.04
N ALA A 145 19.29 26.10 -9.82
CA ALA A 145 18.62 27.32 -10.26
C ALA A 145 18.26 27.22 -11.75
N GLY A 146 17.05 27.63 -12.11
CA GLY A 146 16.57 27.58 -13.50
C GLY A 146 16.12 26.20 -14.00
N SER A 147 16.30 25.12 -13.24
CA SER A 147 15.96 23.75 -13.70
C SER A 147 14.46 23.43 -13.70
N CYS A 148 13.67 24.13 -12.89
CA CYS A 148 12.23 23.94 -12.72
C CYS A 148 11.53 25.28 -12.44
N HIS A 149 10.20 25.29 -12.50
CA HIS A 149 9.42 26.43 -12.03
C HIS A 149 9.09 26.28 -10.55
N LEU A 150 9.22 27.39 -9.82
CA LEU A 150 8.81 27.53 -8.43
C LEU A 150 7.41 28.15 -8.35
N TYR A 151 6.59 27.55 -7.50
CA TYR A 151 5.26 27.99 -7.17
C TYR A 151 5.19 28.30 -5.67
N ARG A 152 4.56 29.43 -5.33
CA ARG A 152 4.20 29.72 -3.95
C ARG A 152 2.87 29.04 -3.66
N LEU A 153 2.86 28.17 -2.66
CA LEU A 153 1.68 27.44 -2.23
C LEU A 153 1.24 27.93 -0.83
N ALA A 154 -0.05 28.11 -0.65
CA ALA A 154 -0.62 28.36 0.67
C ALA A 154 -1.81 27.45 0.92
N ALA A 155 -1.74 26.67 2.00
CA ALA A 155 -2.77 25.71 2.37
C ALA A 155 -4.11 26.41 2.66
N ARG A 156 -5.20 25.76 2.24
CA ARG A 156 -6.57 26.28 2.28
C ARG A 156 -7.40 25.50 3.30
N PRO A 157 -8.09 26.17 4.25
CA PRO A 157 -8.87 25.48 5.28
C PRO A 157 -10.11 24.76 4.77
N GLU A 158 -10.65 25.14 3.61
CA GLU A 158 -11.97 24.76 3.09
C GLU A 158 -12.21 23.24 3.01
N LEU A 159 -11.15 22.45 2.77
CA LEU A 159 -11.22 20.99 2.73
C LEU A 159 -10.21 20.32 3.69
N ALA A 160 -9.60 21.08 4.60
CA ALA A 160 -8.50 20.60 5.44
C ALA A 160 -8.92 19.38 6.28
N GLU A 161 -10.18 19.29 6.70
CA GLU A 161 -10.70 18.16 7.47
C GLU A 161 -10.67 16.82 6.72
N PHE A 162 -10.64 16.85 5.39
CA PHE A 162 -10.63 15.65 4.55
C PHE A 162 -9.22 15.16 4.22
N ALA A 163 -8.20 15.99 4.45
CA ALA A 163 -6.81 15.63 4.21
C ALA A 163 -6.43 14.38 5.04
N GLY A 164 -5.90 13.36 4.37
CA GLY A 164 -5.58 12.07 4.98
C GLY A 164 -6.76 11.12 5.20
N ARG A 165 -7.99 11.58 5.02
CA ARG A 165 -9.20 10.81 5.35
C ARG A 165 -10.01 10.41 4.13
N LEU A 166 -9.89 11.18 3.05
CA LEU A 166 -10.67 11.03 1.84
C LEU A 166 -9.89 10.29 0.75
N TRP A 167 -10.42 9.14 0.34
CA TRP A 167 -9.92 8.34 -0.77
C TRP A 167 -10.84 8.49 -1.98
N ILE A 168 -10.22 8.71 -3.14
CA ILE A 168 -10.94 8.85 -4.40
C ILE A 168 -10.46 7.85 -5.44
N ASP A 169 -11.35 7.55 -6.38
CA ASP A 169 -11.00 6.90 -7.62
C ASP A 169 -10.37 7.94 -8.55
N TRP A 170 -9.08 7.74 -8.87
CA TRP A 170 -8.38 8.60 -9.84
C TRP A 170 -8.80 8.31 -11.28
N GLY A 171 -9.38 7.13 -11.54
CA GLY A 171 -9.75 6.63 -12.86
C GLY A 171 -8.58 6.01 -13.63
N LYS A 172 -8.87 5.50 -14.82
CA LYS A 172 -7.93 4.77 -15.71
C LYS A 172 -6.73 5.61 -16.21
N GLY A 173 -6.71 6.91 -15.90
CA GLY A 173 -5.68 7.87 -16.30
C GLY A 173 -4.54 8.02 -15.29
N TYR A 174 -4.05 6.93 -14.68
CA TYR A 174 -2.93 7.00 -13.72
C TYR A 174 -1.65 7.64 -14.30
N ARG A 175 -1.52 7.70 -15.64
CA ARG A 175 -0.42 8.38 -16.35
C ARG A 175 -0.53 9.91 -16.38
N ALA A 176 -1.74 10.46 -16.27
CA ALA A 176 -1.98 11.90 -16.23
C ALA A 176 -2.05 12.33 -14.76
N TRP A 177 -0.91 12.80 -14.26
CA TRP A 177 -0.77 13.24 -12.87
C TRP A 177 -1.42 14.61 -12.62
N ILE A 178 -1.55 15.46 -13.65
CA ILE A 178 -2.35 16.70 -13.63
C ILE A 178 -3.69 16.44 -14.32
N GLN A 179 -4.79 16.80 -13.66
CA GLN A 179 -6.13 16.79 -14.25
C GLN A 179 -6.90 18.05 -13.88
N ARG A 180 -7.92 18.40 -14.68
CA ARG A 180 -8.82 19.51 -14.33
C ARG A 180 -9.94 19.04 -13.41
N GLY A 181 -10.30 19.86 -12.43
CA GLY A 181 -11.36 19.54 -11.45
C GLY A 181 -12.76 19.41 -12.06
N ASP A 182 -12.99 19.94 -13.26
CA ASP A 182 -14.29 20.02 -13.93
C ASP A 182 -14.54 18.94 -15.00
N ARG A 183 -13.52 18.17 -15.41
CA ARG A 183 -13.63 17.27 -16.57
C ARG A 183 -14.14 15.87 -16.24
N VAL A 184 -13.47 15.19 -15.31
CA VAL A 184 -13.73 13.78 -15.00
C VAL A 184 -14.18 13.69 -13.55
N PRO A 185 -15.40 13.16 -13.29
CA PRO A 185 -15.84 12.91 -11.92
C PRO A 185 -14.81 12.05 -11.18
N LYS A 186 -14.56 12.39 -9.93
CA LYS A 186 -13.68 11.64 -9.02
C LYS A 186 -14.51 11.03 -7.91
N PRO A 187 -15.06 9.80 -8.11
CA PRO A 187 -15.78 9.08 -7.09
C PRO A 187 -15.04 9.08 -5.76
N VAL A 188 -15.75 9.35 -4.66
CA VAL A 188 -15.26 9.08 -3.32
C VAL A 188 -15.42 7.59 -3.04
N LEU A 189 -14.32 6.94 -2.70
CA LEU A 189 -14.28 5.50 -2.41
C LEU A 189 -14.39 5.23 -0.91
N GLU A 190 -13.73 6.05 -0.09
CA GLU A 190 -13.72 5.90 1.35
C GLU A 190 -13.54 7.27 2.01
N LEU A 191 -14.23 7.50 3.13
CA LEU A 191 -14.00 8.63 4.02
C LEU A 191 -13.86 8.14 5.46
N LYS A 192 -12.65 8.23 6.02
CA LYS A 192 -12.37 7.82 7.40
C LYS A 192 -12.81 8.89 8.41
N ARG A 193 -13.21 8.49 9.62
CA ARG A 193 -13.57 9.41 10.72
C ARG A 193 -12.37 10.17 11.27
N THR A 194 -11.22 9.49 11.35
CA THR A 194 -9.95 10.05 11.78
C THR A 194 -8.88 9.65 10.79
N PHE A 195 -7.85 10.48 10.65
CA PHE A 195 -6.61 9.99 10.05
C PHE A 195 -6.04 8.94 11.01
N GLY A 196 -5.85 7.73 10.52
CA GLY A 196 -5.36 6.61 11.30
C GLY A 196 -4.79 5.58 10.36
N GLU A 197 -3.54 5.22 10.63
CA GLU A 197 -2.91 4.09 9.97
C GLU A 197 -3.56 2.80 10.46
N ASP A 198 -3.52 1.78 9.62
CA ASP A 198 -4.03 0.47 10.02
C ASP A 198 -3.17 -0.04 11.20
N PRO A 199 -3.77 -0.58 12.27
CA PRO A 199 -3.00 -1.05 13.42
C PRO A 199 -2.04 -2.16 12.97
N PHE A 200 -0.88 -2.26 13.64
CA PHE A 200 0.05 -3.34 13.35
C PHE A 200 -0.64 -4.69 13.55
N PRO A 201 -0.70 -5.57 12.53
CA PRO A 201 -1.43 -6.83 12.64
C PRO A 201 -0.80 -7.80 13.64
N GLY A 202 0.40 -7.50 14.14
CA GLY A 202 1.22 -8.41 14.92
C GLY A 202 2.12 -9.25 14.01
N PHE A 203 3.26 -9.69 14.55
CA PHE A 203 4.27 -10.39 13.76
C PHE A 203 3.75 -11.68 13.12
N ALA A 204 2.90 -12.44 13.83
CA ALA A 204 2.36 -13.71 13.35
C ALA A 204 1.34 -13.57 12.21
N ALA A 205 0.61 -12.46 12.15
CA ALA A 205 -0.43 -12.22 11.13
C ALA A 205 0.08 -11.36 9.95
N LEU A 206 1.31 -10.85 10.04
CA LEU A 206 1.86 -9.96 9.01
C LEU A 206 2.17 -10.73 7.72
N ILE A 207 1.54 -10.30 6.63
CA ILE A 207 1.87 -10.67 5.26
C ILE A 207 1.90 -9.38 4.44
N LEU A 208 2.99 -9.13 3.73
CA LEU A 208 3.23 -7.91 2.96
C LEU A 208 3.82 -8.26 1.60
N ASN A 209 3.52 -7.52 0.52
CA ASN A 209 4.38 -7.57 -0.66
C ASN A 209 5.61 -6.69 -0.41
N LEU A 210 6.77 -7.15 -0.87
CA LEU A 210 8.03 -6.44 -0.65
C LEU A 210 8.00 -5.02 -1.25
N SER A 211 7.24 -4.81 -2.33
CA SER A 211 7.02 -3.49 -2.94
C SER A 211 6.31 -2.48 -2.04
N ASP A 212 5.54 -2.96 -1.05
CA ASP A 212 4.79 -2.10 -0.13
C ASP A 212 5.66 -1.62 1.05
N ILE A 213 6.90 -2.14 1.20
CA ILE A 213 7.73 -1.96 2.40
C ILE A 213 8.05 -0.50 2.73
N GLU A 214 8.24 0.35 1.72
CA GLU A 214 8.51 1.78 1.93
C GLU A 214 7.24 2.60 2.19
N THR A 215 6.06 1.98 2.15
CA THR A 215 4.77 2.67 2.34
C THR A 215 3.99 2.19 3.55
N ILE A 216 4.57 1.24 4.31
CA ILE A 216 3.94 0.75 5.54
C ILE A 216 3.81 1.87 6.59
N PRO A 217 2.84 1.72 7.51
CA PRO A 217 2.72 2.58 8.68
C PRO A 217 4.00 2.76 9.48
N SER A 218 4.24 3.94 10.05
CA SER A 218 5.45 4.21 10.84
C SER A 218 5.53 3.30 12.07
N GLY A 219 4.39 3.05 12.72
CA GLY A 219 4.32 2.08 13.84
C GLY A 219 4.64 0.64 13.42
N TRP A 220 4.35 0.25 12.17
CA TRP A 220 4.76 -1.06 11.65
C TRP A 220 6.26 -1.06 11.40
N ALA A 221 6.78 0.00 10.78
CA ALA A 221 8.21 0.16 10.52
C ALA A 221 9.03 0.11 11.82
N ASP A 222 8.58 0.76 12.88
CA ASP A 222 9.25 0.75 14.19
C ASP A 222 9.24 -0.64 14.83
N ALA A 223 8.10 -1.35 14.79
CA ALA A 223 8.00 -2.73 15.29
C ALA A 223 8.92 -3.68 14.51
N LEU A 224 8.97 -3.55 13.18
CA LEU A 224 9.81 -4.39 12.32
C LEU A 224 11.30 -4.06 12.43
N ARG A 225 11.65 -2.78 12.60
CA ARG A 225 13.04 -2.32 12.77
C ARG A 225 13.62 -2.78 14.10
N SER A 226 12.82 -2.82 15.15
CA SER A 226 13.24 -3.22 16.50
C SER A 226 13.27 -4.73 16.73
N THR A 227 12.78 -5.53 15.78
CA THR A 227 12.61 -6.99 15.96
C THR A 227 13.48 -7.79 15.00
N LYS A 228 14.12 -8.83 15.54
CA LYS A 228 14.94 -9.80 14.81
C LYS A 228 14.22 -11.13 14.70
N GLY A 229 14.66 -11.98 13.78
CA GLY A 229 14.14 -13.35 13.69
C GLY A 229 14.22 -13.94 12.30
N ILE A 230 13.34 -14.91 12.04
CA ILE A 230 13.27 -15.71 10.81
C ILE A 230 12.03 -15.31 10.02
N TYR A 231 12.19 -15.08 8.73
CA TYR A 231 11.13 -14.74 7.79
C TYR A 231 11.10 -15.68 6.60
N LEU A 232 9.99 -15.64 5.88
CA LEU A 232 9.75 -16.37 4.65
C LEU A 232 9.48 -15.36 3.53
N LEU A 233 10.17 -15.53 2.40
CA LEU A 233 9.80 -14.90 1.13
C LEU A 233 9.14 -15.96 0.25
N THR A 234 7.98 -15.64 -0.31
CA THR A 234 7.28 -16.52 -1.27
C THR A 234 7.05 -15.77 -2.57
N CYS A 235 7.27 -16.45 -3.70
CA CYS A 235 6.93 -15.90 -5.00
C CYS A 235 5.54 -16.39 -5.44
N PRO A 236 4.52 -15.52 -5.54
CA PRO A 236 3.20 -15.95 -5.98
C PRO A 236 3.18 -16.47 -7.44
N LYS A 237 4.18 -16.11 -8.25
CA LYS A 237 4.29 -16.55 -9.65
C LYS A 237 4.96 -17.92 -9.79
N THR A 238 6.13 -18.12 -9.18
CA THR A 238 6.90 -19.37 -9.33
C THR A 238 6.55 -20.41 -8.27
N ARG A 239 5.84 -20.00 -7.21
CA ARG A 239 5.53 -20.81 -6.02
C ARG A 239 6.77 -21.30 -5.27
N GLU A 240 7.91 -20.68 -5.53
CA GLU A 240 9.14 -20.94 -4.81
C GLU A 240 9.19 -20.12 -3.51
N GLN A 241 9.94 -20.63 -2.54
CA GLN A 241 10.09 -20.01 -1.23
C GLN A 241 11.56 -19.88 -0.81
N TYR A 242 11.84 -18.88 0.02
CA TYR A 242 13.15 -18.62 0.59
C TYR A 242 13.00 -18.33 2.08
N VAL A 243 13.72 -19.07 2.91
CA VAL A 243 13.83 -18.80 4.35
C VAL A 243 15.06 -17.95 4.60
N GLY A 244 14.89 -16.85 5.32
CA GLY A 244 15.99 -15.96 5.69
C GLY A 244 15.91 -15.52 7.15
N MET A 245 17.04 -15.08 7.68
CA MET A 245 17.09 -14.41 8.98
C MET A 245 17.38 -12.91 8.86
N ALA A 246 16.93 -12.17 9.86
CA ALA A 246 17.21 -10.76 10.08
C ALA A 246 17.91 -10.59 11.44
N SER A 247 19.24 -10.47 11.41
CA SER A 247 20.10 -10.38 12.61
C SER A 247 20.71 -8.99 12.83
N GLY A 248 20.66 -8.12 11.81
CA GLY A 248 21.23 -6.77 11.81
C GLY A 248 20.56 -5.78 12.77
N GLY A 249 21.14 -4.59 12.89
CA GLY A 249 20.65 -3.54 13.80
C GLY A 249 19.25 -3.03 13.48
N ASP A 250 18.88 -3.00 12.20
CA ASP A 250 17.56 -2.55 11.72
C ASP A 250 16.54 -3.69 11.57
N GLY A 251 16.80 -4.84 12.22
CA GLY A 251 15.84 -5.95 12.31
C GLY A 251 15.34 -6.45 10.96
N PHE A 252 14.07 -6.86 10.93
CA PHE A 252 13.39 -7.29 9.71
C PHE A 252 13.38 -6.20 8.64
N LEU A 253 13.07 -4.96 9.02
CA LEU A 253 12.92 -3.85 8.07
C LEU A 253 14.20 -3.60 7.28
N GLY A 254 15.35 -3.54 7.96
CA GLY A 254 16.64 -3.35 7.29
C GLY A 254 16.94 -4.46 6.30
N ARG A 255 16.72 -5.72 6.71
CA ARG A 255 16.96 -6.87 5.84
C ARG A 255 16.04 -6.89 4.63
N TRP A 256 14.78 -6.50 4.79
CA TRP A 256 13.79 -6.45 3.70
C TRP A 256 14.07 -5.33 2.71
N ARG A 257 14.56 -4.17 3.18
CA ARG A 257 15.00 -3.06 2.32
C ARG A 257 16.13 -3.44 1.38
N GLU A 258 17.05 -4.31 1.79
CA GLU A 258 18.09 -4.82 0.89
C GLU A 258 17.49 -5.57 -0.31
N TYR A 259 16.48 -6.42 -0.06
CA TYR A 259 15.77 -7.11 -1.15
C TYR A 259 14.95 -6.14 -1.98
N PHE A 260 14.32 -5.12 -1.40
CA PHE A 260 13.60 -4.11 -2.17
C PHE A 260 14.56 -3.34 -3.11
N ALA A 261 15.76 -3.02 -2.63
CA ALA A 261 16.74 -2.25 -3.39
C ALA A 261 17.41 -3.04 -4.54
N ASN A 262 17.73 -4.33 -4.34
CA ASN A 262 18.49 -5.11 -5.33
C ASN A 262 17.83 -6.44 -5.74
N GLY A 263 16.67 -6.77 -5.19
CA GLY A 263 15.89 -7.98 -5.47
C GLY A 263 16.35 -9.27 -4.80
N HIS A 264 17.59 -9.35 -4.32
CA HIS A 264 18.20 -10.62 -3.90
C HIS A 264 18.85 -10.60 -2.51
N GLY A 265 19.11 -9.43 -1.92
CA GLY A 265 19.68 -9.29 -0.56
C GLY A 265 21.04 -9.99 -0.39
N GLY A 266 21.80 -10.07 -1.48
CA GLY A 266 23.05 -10.83 -1.59
C GLY A 266 22.91 -12.34 -1.90
N ASN A 267 21.72 -12.93 -1.80
CA ASN A 267 21.56 -14.39 -1.85
C ASN A 267 21.56 -14.97 -3.27
N VAL A 268 22.38 -16.02 -3.47
CA VAL A 268 22.66 -16.62 -4.79
C VAL A 268 21.39 -17.16 -5.46
N GLY A 269 20.53 -17.87 -4.72
CA GLY A 269 19.31 -18.44 -5.28
C GLY A 269 18.33 -17.41 -5.82
N LEU A 270 18.36 -16.19 -5.29
CA LEU A 270 17.51 -15.07 -5.74
C LEU A 270 18.11 -14.29 -6.91
N ARG A 271 19.45 -14.26 -7.07
CA ARG A 271 20.13 -13.54 -8.17
C ARG A 271 19.83 -14.07 -9.56
N SER A 272 19.57 -15.37 -9.68
CA SER A 272 19.28 -16.04 -10.95
C SER A 272 17.84 -15.81 -11.45
N ARG A 273 17.04 -15.06 -10.69
CA ARG A 273 15.63 -14.79 -10.99
C ARG A 273 15.48 -13.32 -11.37
N GLU A 274 14.56 -13.04 -12.29
CA GLU A 274 14.09 -11.67 -12.53
C GLU A 274 13.60 -11.03 -11.22
N LEU A 275 13.79 -9.72 -11.07
CA LEU A 275 13.30 -8.94 -9.93
C LEU A 275 11.80 -9.21 -9.73
N ARG A 276 11.44 -9.73 -8.57
CA ARG A 276 10.06 -10.13 -8.26
C ARG A 276 9.60 -9.46 -6.98
N ASP A 277 8.34 -9.06 -6.99
CA ASP A 277 7.64 -8.61 -5.81
C ASP A 277 7.26 -9.82 -4.96
N TYR A 278 8.18 -10.23 -4.09
CA TYR A 278 7.98 -11.35 -3.18
C TYR A 278 6.98 -10.96 -2.09
N ARG A 279 6.19 -11.93 -1.63
CA ARG A 279 5.45 -11.77 -0.37
C ARG A 279 6.36 -12.15 0.78
N VAL A 280 6.41 -11.29 1.78
CA VAL A 280 7.16 -11.50 3.02
C VAL A 280 6.21 -11.77 4.17
N SER A 281 6.59 -12.74 5.01
CA SER A 281 5.92 -13.08 6.27
C SER A 281 6.94 -13.47 7.33
N ILE A 282 6.59 -13.37 8.60
CA ILE A 282 7.48 -13.73 9.72
C ILE A 282 7.16 -15.16 10.18
N LEU A 283 8.19 -16.00 10.30
CA LEU A 283 8.06 -17.36 10.83
C LEU A 283 8.26 -17.37 12.34
N GLU A 284 9.27 -16.65 12.83
CA GLU A 284 9.63 -16.64 14.24
C GLU A 284 10.35 -15.35 14.61
N THR A 285 9.91 -14.71 15.69
CA THR A 285 10.61 -13.56 16.31
C THR A 285 11.49 -14.05 17.44
N VAL A 286 12.65 -13.40 17.63
CA VAL A 286 13.54 -13.70 18.75
C VAL A 286 13.62 -12.52 19.73
N GLY A 287 13.97 -12.82 20.99
CA GLY A 287 14.25 -11.79 21.99
C GLY A 287 15.50 -10.97 21.64
N SER A 288 15.59 -9.75 22.17
CA SER A 288 16.70 -8.81 21.90
C SER A 288 18.08 -9.34 22.33
N ALA A 289 18.12 -10.25 23.31
CA ALA A 289 19.35 -10.89 23.79
C ALA A 289 19.82 -12.08 22.94
N ALA A 290 19.06 -12.50 21.93
CA ALA A 290 19.41 -13.64 21.11
C ALA A 290 20.71 -13.39 20.30
N THR A 291 21.60 -14.37 20.37
CA THR A 291 22.88 -14.37 19.67
C THR A 291 22.70 -14.73 18.20
N VAL A 292 23.63 -14.30 17.35
CA VAL A 292 23.61 -14.65 15.91
C VAL A 292 23.65 -16.16 15.69
N ASN A 293 24.35 -16.91 16.55
CA ASN A 293 24.41 -18.38 16.46
C ASN A 293 23.05 -19.02 16.73
N GLU A 294 22.26 -18.49 17.66
CA GLU A 294 20.89 -18.95 17.90
C GLU A 294 20.00 -18.68 16.69
N LEU A 295 20.10 -17.50 16.06
CA LEU A 295 19.36 -17.21 14.83
C LEU A 295 19.77 -18.14 13.68
N LEU A 296 21.06 -18.44 13.52
CA LEU A 296 21.56 -19.39 12.52
C LEU A 296 20.95 -20.79 12.71
N ALA A 297 20.91 -21.26 13.97
CA ALA A 297 20.30 -22.55 14.30
C ALA A 297 18.79 -22.56 14.02
N LEU A 298 18.09 -21.47 14.37
CA LEU A 298 16.66 -21.31 14.07
C LEU A 298 16.39 -21.26 12.56
N GLU A 299 17.20 -20.50 11.82
CA GLU A 299 17.09 -20.40 10.36
C GLU A 299 17.28 -21.79 9.71
N SER A 300 18.29 -22.56 10.13
CA SER A 300 18.50 -23.91 9.62
C SER A 300 17.31 -24.82 9.93
N ARG A 301 16.77 -24.77 11.16
CA ARG A 301 15.59 -25.56 11.53
C ARG A 301 14.38 -25.23 10.65
N TRP A 302 14.15 -23.96 10.33
CA TRP A 302 13.07 -23.55 9.44
C TRP A 302 13.32 -23.97 7.99
N LYS A 303 14.56 -23.86 7.50
CA LYS A 303 14.96 -24.37 6.19
C LYS A 303 14.68 -25.86 6.06
N ASP A 304 15.00 -26.65 7.09
CA ASP A 304 14.78 -28.11 7.11
C ASP A 304 13.28 -28.44 7.15
N LYS A 305 12.52 -27.76 8.03
CA LYS A 305 11.06 -27.96 8.14
C LYS A 305 10.32 -27.65 6.85
N LEU A 306 10.70 -26.57 6.17
CA LEU A 306 10.08 -26.12 4.93
C LEU A 306 10.77 -26.70 3.69
N GLN A 307 11.84 -27.47 3.86
CA GLN A 307 12.66 -28.05 2.79
C GLN A 307 13.07 -26.98 1.76
N SER A 308 13.45 -25.80 2.23
CA SER A 308 13.67 -24.64 1.35
C SER A 308 15.00 -24.71 0.58
N ARG A 309 15.87 -25.68 0.89
CA ARG A 309 17.09 -25.98 0.13
C ARG A 309 16.79 -26.90 -1.05
N GLU A 310 15.97 -27.92 -0.82
CA GLU A 310 15.60 -28.94 -1.80
C GLU A 310 14.52 -28.43 -2.75
N MET A 311 13.50 -27.76 -2.20
CA MET A 311 12.30 -27.33 -2.93
C MET A 311 12.18 -25.81 -3.07
N GLY A 312 13.12 -25.06 -2.50
CA GLY A 312 13.08 -23.59 -2.48
C GLY A 312 14.29 -22.94 -3.12
N LEU A 313 14.57 -21.72 -2.67
CA LEU A 313 15.60 -20.82 -3.19
C LEU A 313 16.82 -20.72 -2.27
N ASN A 314 16.84 -21.42 -1.13
CA ASN A 314 18.04 -21.48 -0.30
C ASN A 314 19.10 -22.36 -0.98
N ARG A 315 20.34 -21.88 -1.02
CA ARG A 315 21.49 -22.58 -1.63
C ARG A 315 22.66 -22.77 -0.65
N ASN A 316 22.39 -22.49 0.62
CA ASN A 316 23.28 -22.55 1.76
C ASN A 316 22.64 -23.36 2.88
#